data_AF-B9T3U4-F1
#
_entry.id   AF-B9T3U4-F1
#
_cell.length_a   1.000
_cell.length_b   1.000
_cell.length_c   1.000
_cell.angle_alpha   90.00
_cell.angle_beta   90.00
_cell.angle_gamma   90.00
#
_symmetry.space_group_name_H-M   'P 1'
#
loop_
_entity.id
_entity.type
_entity.pdbx_description
1 polymer ?
#
loop_
_entity_poly.entity_id
_entity_poly.type
_entity_poly.pdbx_seq_one_letter_code
_entity_poly.pdbx_strand_id
1 'polypeptide(L)'
;MSQSGLQSVSNPSEIFLSEQYLGSEVLVGLAVAVIMDGSRSFLIEIQALCATGSSVSRHVNRIQASRADMIISVLKKQAGLMLQDNFSSNFRDSKW
;
A
#
# COMPACT_ATOMS: atom_id res chain seq x y z
N MET A 1 -23.62 9.25 -8.39
CA MET A 1 -24.91 9.89 -8.72
C MET A 1 -25.98 8.86 -8.45
N SER A 2 -26.97 9.19 -7.62
CA SER A 2 -28.06 8.28 -7.31
C SER A 2 -29.08 8.26 -8.47
N GLN A 3 -30.01 7.30 -8.48
CA GLN A 3 -31.11 7.29 -9.44
C GLN A 3 -31.99 8.56 -9.35
N SER A 4 -32.01 9.22 -8.19
CA SER A 4 -32.69 10.50 -7.95
C SER A 4 -31.82 11.75 -8.25
N GLY A 5 -30.58 11.58 -8.71
CA GLY A 5 -29.68 12.69 -9.07
C GLY A 5 -28.47 12.87 -8.13
N LEU A 6 -27.96 14.09 -8.04
CA LEU A 6 -26.81 14.44 -7.19
C LEU A 6 -27.23 14.46 -5.72
N GLN A 7 -26.45 13.78 -4.90
CA GLN A 7 -26.65 13.71 -3.45
C GLN A 7 -25.42 14.28 -2.75
N SER A 8 -25.63 15.11 -1.74
CA SER A 8 -24.56 15.65 -0.92
C SER A 8 -23.89 14.54 -0.11
N VAL A 9 -22.56 14.57 -0.06
CA VAL A 9 -21.77 13.70 0.81
C VAL A 9 -21.41 14.49 2.06
N SER A 10 -21.95 14.09 3.21
CA SER A 10 -21.70 14.76 4.51
C SER A 10 -20.28 14.50 5.03
N ASN A 11 -19.76 13.29 4.80
CA ASN A 11 -18.43 12.89 5.21
C ASN A 11 -17.69 12.21 4.03
N PRO A 12 -16.91 12.95 3.23
CA PRO A 12 -16.22 12.38 2.08
C PRO A 12 -15.12 11.39 2.48
N SER A 13 -14.63 11.42 3.72
CA SER A 13 -13.61 10.50 4.20
C SER A 13 -14.12 9.07 4.39
N GLU A 14 -15.43 8.88 4.56
CA GLU A 14 -16.03 7.54 4.67
C GLU A 14 -15.79 6.66 3.45
N ILE A 15 -15.54 7.25 2.26
CA ILE A 15 -15.22 6.47 1.06
C ILE A 15 -13.92 5.65 1.19
N PHE A 16 -13.01 6.06 2.08
CA PHE A 16 -11.74 5.36 2.37
C PHE A 16 -11.83 4.47 3.62
N LEU A 17 -12.89 4.63 4.41
CA LEU A 17 -13.21 3.72 5.50
C LEU A 17 -14.01 2.58 4.88
N SER A 18 -13.32 1.61 4.27
CA SER A 18 -13.98 0.37 3.85
C SER A 18 -14.79 -0.16 5.02
N GLU A 19 -16.08 -0.42 4.77
CA GLU A 19 -17.14 -0.65 5.73
C GLU A 19 -16.63 -1.11 7.10
N GLN A 20 -17.00 -0.35 8.13
CA GLN A 20 -16.83 -0.72 9.53
C GLN A 20 -17.21 -2.19 9.72
N TYR A 21 -16.23 -3.09 9.68
CA TYR A 21 -16.40 -4.44 10.17
C TYR A 21 -16.68 -4.25 11.65
N LEU A 22 -17.96 -4.34 12.02
CA LEU A 22 -18.52 -4.18 13.37
C LEU A 22 -18.01 -5.23 14.38
N GLY A 23 -16.83 -5.80 14.13
CA GLY A 23 -16.17 -6.83 14.92
C GLY A 23 -14.69 -6.89 14.57
N SER A 24 -13.93 -5.83 14.90
CA SER A 24 -12.50 -5.94 15.24
C SER A 24 -11.56 -6.64 14.24
N GLU A 25 -11.42 -6.12 13.02
CA GLU A 25 -10.17 -6.35 12.25
C GLU A 25 -9.61 -4.99 11.79
N VAL A 26 -8.40 -4.68 12.25
CA VAL A 26 -7.63 -3.56 11.70
C VAL A 26 -7.27 -3.93 10.27
N LEU A 27 -7.70 -3.13 9.30
CA LEU A 27 -7.32 -3.32 7.90
C LEU A 27 -5.83 -3.01 7.73
N VAL A 28 -5.02 -4.06 7.76
CA VAL A 28 -3.58 -3.98 7.53
C VAL A 28 -3.28 -3.92 6.04
N GLY A 29 -2.23 -3.20 5.67
CA GLY A 29 -1.79 -3.11 4.27
C GLY A 29 -2.49 -2.02 3.44
N LEU A 30 -3.28 -1.15 4.07
CA LEU A 30 -3.87 0.03 3.45
C LEU A 30 -3.20 1.31 3.95
N ALA A 31 -2.97 2.27 3.05
CA ALA A 31 -2.52 3.61 3.39
C ALA A 31 -3.19 4.64 2.48
N VAL A 32 -3.69 5.74 3.06
CA VAL A 32 -4.25 6.85 2.28
C VAL A 32 -3.18 7.92 2.07
N ALA A 33 -3.04 8.41 0.85
CA ALA A 33 -2.11 9.46 0.49
C ALA A 33 -2.79 10.55 -0.33
N VAL A 34 -2.30 11.79 -0.21
CA VAL A 34 -2.65 12.88 -1.12
C VAL A 34 -1.64 12.88 -2.26
N ILE A 35 -2.12 12.86 -3.50
CA ILE A 35 -1.31 13.13 -4.69
C ILE A 35 -1.74 14.43 -5.34
N MET A 36 -0.80 15.05 -6.04
CA MET A 36 -1.03 16.29 -6.78
C MET A 36 -0.90 16.01 -8.28
N ASP A 37 -1.88 16.46 -9.05
CA ASP A 37 -1.80 16.56 -10.52
C ASP A 37 -2.04 18.02 -10.91
N GLY A 38 -0.93 18.72 -11.19
CA GLY A 38 -0.93 20.18 -11.27
C GLY A 38 -1.43 20.82 -9.96
N SER A 39 -2.51 21.60 -10.06
CA SER A 39 -3.15 22.24 -8.90
C SER A 39 -4.25 21.39 -8.24
N ARG A 40 -4.58 20.21 -8.81
CA ARG A 40 -5.63 19.34 -8.28
C ARG A 40 -5.04 18.36 -7.27
N SER A 41 -5.65 18.32 -6.09
CA SER A 41 -5.36 17.30 -5.08
C SER A 41 -6.31 16.13 -5.23
N PHE A 42 -5.76 14.92 -5.19
CA PHE A 42 -6.53 13.69 -5.13
C PHE A 42 -6.14 12.91 -3.90
N LEU A 43 -7.13 12.36 -3.21
CA LEU A 43 -6.90 11.31 -2.22
C LEU A 43 -6.87 9.97 -2.95
N ILE A 44 -5.83 9.19 -2.69
CA ILE A 44 -5.69 7.83 -3.21
C ILE A 44 -5.46 6.86 -2.07
N GLU A 45 -5.86 5.62 -2.31
CA GLU A 45 -5.56 4.49 -1.45
C GLU A 45 -4.42 3.68 -2.08
N ILE A 46 -3.42 3.39 -1.27
CA ILE A 46 -2.30 2.50 -1.59
C ILE A 46 -2.53 1.20 -0.84
N GLN A 47 -2.51 0.10 -1.56
CA GLN A 47 -2.73 -1.24 -1.00
C GLN A 47 -1.47 -2.08 -1.16
N ALA A 48 -1.15 -2.87 -0.15
CA ALA A 48 -0.03 -3.80 -0.12
C ALA A 48 -0.41 -5.07 0.64
N LEU A 49 -0.07 -6.22 0.06
CA LEU A 49 -0.21 -7.53 0.69
C LEU A 49 1.17 -8.21 0.71
N CYS A 50 1.62 -8.58 1.90
CA CYS A 50 2.83 -9.37 2.09
C CYS A 50 2.43 -10.73 2.64
N ALA A 51 2.56 -11.79 1.83
CA ALA A 51 2.24 -13.16 2.21
C ALA A 51 3.46 -14.07 1.99
N THR A 52 3.70 -14.98 2.93
CA THR A 52 4.78 -15.98 2.82
C THR A 52 4.35 -17.15 1.94
N GLY A 53 5.21 -17.62 1.04
CA GLY A 53 4.98 -18.85 0.28
C GLY A 53 4.15 -18.70 -1.00
N SER A 54 3.91 -17.47 -1.48
CA SER A 54 3.30 -17.26 -2.80
C SER A 54 4.29 -17.52 -3.93
N SER A 55 3.87 -18.25 -4.97
CA SER A 55 4.68 -18.48 -6.19
C SER A 55 4.92 -17.19 -6.98
N VAL A 56 4.07 -16.18 -6.79
CA VAL A 56 4.29 -14.83 -7.29
C VAL A 56 5.17 -14.11 -6.27
N SER A 57 6.40 -13.81 -6.68
CA SER A 57 7.36 -13.14 -5.80
C SER A 57 7.04 -11.67 -5.54
N ARG A 58 6.58 -10.97 -6.59
CA ARG A 58 6.35 -9.53 -6.54
C ARG A 58 5.48 -9.12 -7.71
N HIS A 59 4.43 -8.37 -7.42
CA HIS A 59 3.60 -7.73 -8.44
C HIS A 59 3.30 -6.31 -8.00
N VAL A 60 3.57 -5.35 -8.89
CA VAL A 60 3.39 -3.93 -8.64
C VAL A 60 2.57 -3.35 -9.78
N ASN A 61 1.52 -2.61 -9.47
CA ASN A 61 0.65 -1.98 -10.45
C ASN A 61 0.64 -0.46 -10.25
N ARG A 62 0.47 0.30 -11.34
CA ARG A 62 0.31 1.76 -11.39
C ARG A 62 1.48 2.61 -10.86
N ILE A 63 2.55 1.99 -10.37
CA ILE A 63 3.82 2.64 -10.04
C ILE A 63 4.99 1.89 -10.69
N GLN A 64 6.12 2.56 -10.81
CA GLN A 64 7.36 1.95 -11.29
C GLN A 64 7.87 0.92 -10.26
N ALA A 65 8.21 -0.29 -10.74
CA ALA A 65 8.76 -1.34 -9.90
C ALA A 65 10.02 -0.90 -9.13
N SER A 66 10.91 -0.14 -9.77
CA SER A 66 12.13 0.40 -9.14
C SER A 66 11.86 1.29 -7.92
N ARG A 67 10.75 2.05 -7.92
CA ARG A 67 10.35 2.87 -6.77
C ARG A 67 9.88 2.00 -5.61
N ALA A 68 9.10 0.95 -5.92
CA ALA A 68 8.69 -0.02 -4.92
C ALA A 68 9.91 -0.73 -4.31
N ASP A 69 10.88 -1.13 -5.14
CA ASP A 69 12.11 -1.80 -4.70
C ASP A 69 12.95 -0.92 -3.77
N MET A 70 13.07 0.37 -4.08
CA MET A 70 13.75 1.34 -3.21
C MET A 70 13.06 1.47 -1.84
N ILE A 71 11.74 1.60 -1.83
CA ILE A 71 10.95 1.70 -0.58
C ILE A 71 11.11 0.42 0.25
N ILE A 72 11.00 -0.76 -0.38
CA ILE A 72 11.21 -2.05 0.29
C ILE A 72 12.62 -2.12 0.90
N SER A 73 13.64 -1.66 0.17
CA SER A 73 15.02 -1.64 0.64
C SER A 73 15.20 -0.73 1.86
N VAL A 74 14.58 0.45 1.85
CA VAL A 74 14.57 1.37 3.01
C VAL A 74 13.86 0.73 4.21
N LEU A 75 12.70 0.10 4.00
CA LEU A 75 11.96 -0.59 5.06
C LEU A 75 12.76 -1.75 5.68
N LYS A 76 13.48 -2.53 4.86
CA LYS A 76 14.40 -3.56 5.34
C LYS A 76 15.51 -2.98 6.19
N LYS A 77 16.19 -1.95 5.68
CA LYS A 77 17.39 -1.40 6.30
C LYS A 77 17.10 -0.58 7.55
N GLN A 78 16.06 0.26 7.51
CA GLN A 78 15.78 1.25 8.55
C GLN A 78 14.73 0.75 9.55
N ALA A 79 13.72 0.01 9.10
CA ALA A 79 12.68 -0.53 9.97
C ALA A 79 12.93 -2.00 10.37
N GLY A 80 14.00 -2.63 9.88
CA GLY A 80 14.36 -4.00 10.22
C GLY A 80 13.37 -5.06 9.74
N LEU A 81 12.53 -4.75 8.75
CA LEU A 81 11.48 -5.65 8.29
C LEU A 81 12.04 -6.79 7.43
N MET A 82 11.70 -8.02 7.77
CA MET A 82 12.06 -9.20 6.98
C MET A 82 11.04 -9.45 5.86
N LEU A 83 11.13 -8.65 4.81
CA LEU A 83 10.33 -8.82 3.60
C LEU A 83 11.05 -9.78 2.66
N GLN A 84 10.38 -10.84 2.20
CA GLN A 84 11.03 -11.87 1.37
C GLN A 84 11.69 -11.27 0.15
N ASP A 85 12.94 -11.65 -0.04
CA ASP A 85 13.68 -11.44 -1.27
C ASP A 85 13.50 -12.66 -2.14
N ASN A 86 13.18 -12.46 -3.42
CA ASN A 86 13.58 -13.41 -4.44
C ASN A 86 15.10 -13.34 -4.65
N PHE A 87 15.87 -13.48 -3.57
CA PHE A 87 17.30 -13.70 -3.66
C PHE A 87 17.49 -15.19 -3.46
N SER A 88 17.70 -15.86 -4.60
CA SER A 88 18.48 -17.09 -4.61
C SER A 88 19.72 -16.86 -3.74
N SER A 89 19.91 -17.77 -2.79
CA SER A 89 20.97 -17.85 -1.80
C SER A 89 22.28 -17.16 -2.19
N ASN A 90 22.69 -16.18 -1.38
CA ASN A 90 24.05 -15.94 -0.87
C ASN A 90 24.29 -14.45 -0.65
N PHE A 91 23.87 -13.92 0.50
CA PHE A 91 24.51 -12.73 1.04
C PHE A 91 24.98 -13.02 2.46
N ARG A 92 26.26 -13.43 2.51
CA ARG A 92 27.07 -13.45 3.72
C ARG A 92 27.09 -12.05 4.33
N ASP A 93 27.04 -12.04 5.66
CA ASP A 93 27.42 -10.95 6.56
C ASP A 93 28.11 -9.76 5.90
N SER A 94 27.48 -8.60 5.98
CA SER A 94 28.24 -7.36 6.17
C SER A 94 27.51 -6.47 7.17
N LYS A 95 28.17 -6.32 8.33
CA LYS A 95 27.93 -5.28 9.32
C LYS A 95 27.84 -3.90 8.65
N TRP A 96 27.14 -3.01 9.38
CA TRP A 96 26.83 -1.59 9.14
C TRP A 96 25.48 -1.36 8.47
#